data_AF-A0A7V4PMU2-F1
#
_entry.id   AF-A0A7V4PMU2-F1
#
_cell.length_a   1.000
_cell.length_b   1.000
_cell.length_c   1.000
_cell.angle_alpha   90.00
_cell.angle_beta   90.00
_cell.angle_gamma   90.00
#
_symmetry.space_group_name_H-M   'P 1'
#
loop_
_entity.id
_entity.type
_entity.pdbx_description
1 polymer ?
#
loop_
_entity_poly.entity_id
_entity_poly.type
_entity_poly.pdbx_seq_one_letter_code
_entity_poly.pdbx_strand_id
1 'polypeptide(L)'
;MKIFNTLSLLIFLILIFISTNLNAQHQFDRVGLGDISSANLSSARIAGTNLPVDTILLYRTNEGRFGKLLVRSYGRDLTLRWFTFNVNGGRYSMGDNLVIRGTYSCDLDSGKETQTSSDFWWQQVSATERYLTPQNGATFALYTKCGVQGIKRIYTSGSKVRCQVQYYIPPSHPNACFISAYIPNRANQSSHFRYNPAGREPNGVPKGQHYFPDNIVFEAEYLGSQPYTSSMIEVVIYEKGQNLCSSIINWGQTWKTK
;
A
#
# COMPACT_ATOMS: atom_id res chain seq x y z
N MET A 1 -51.44 -14.53 19.11
CA MET A 1 -50.77 -14.37 17.80
C MET A 1 -50.10 -13.00 17.76
N LYS A 2 -48.82 -12.91 17.35
CA LYS A 2 -48.01 -11.70 17.07
C LYS A 2 -47.36 -10.92 18.25
N ILE A 3 -46.22 -11.40 18.78
CA ILE A 3 -45.14 -10.52 19.30
C ILE A 3 -43.72 -11.07 19.02
N PHE A 4 -43.53 -11.88 17.98
CA PHE A 4 -42.19 -12.34 17.57
C PHE A 4 -41.95 -11.99 16.10
N ASN A 5 -41.69 -10.72 15.77
CA ASN A 5 -41.10 -10.42 14.45
C ASN A 5 -40.47 -9.03 14.22
N THR A 6 -40.01 -8.33 15.26
CA THR A 6 -39.33 -7.02 15.06
C THR A 6 -37.88 -6.99 15.55
N LEU A 7 -37.46 -7.88 16.46
CA LEU A 7 -36.07 -7.91 16.95
C LEU A 7 -35.10 -8.62 15.98
N SER A 8 -35.58 -9.58 15.19
CA SER A 8 -34.76 -10.30 14.19
C SER A 8 -34.35 -9.41 13.01
N LEU A 9 -35.22 -8.47 12.61
CA LEU A 9 -34.94 -7.55 11.50
C LEU A 9 -33.91 -6.47 11.88
N LEU A 10 -33.85 -6.07 13.15
CA LEU A 10 -32.88 -5.08 13.63
C LEU A 10 -31.47 -5.67 13.77
N ILE A 11 -31.35 -6.95 14.15
CA ILE A 11 -30.06 -7.65 14.21
C ILE A 11 -29.52 -7.93 12.80
N PHE A 12 -30.39 -8.22 11.83
CA PHE A 12 -29.98 -8.33 10.43
C PHE A 12 -29.56 -6.98 9.83
N LEU A 13 -30.21 -5.87 10.22
CA LEU A 13 -29.77 -4.53 9.81
C LEU A 13 -28.44 -4.11 10.47
N ILE A 14 -28.21 -4.47 11.73
CA ILE A 14 -26.93 -4.19 12.42
C ILE A 14 -25.79 -5.08 11.89
N LEU A 15 -26.07 -6.31 11.43
CA LEU A 15 -25.07 -7.15 10.75
C LEU A 15 -24.79 -6.70 9.30
N ILE A 16 -25.72 -6.03 8.63
CA ILE A 16 -25.51 -5.44 7.30
C ILE A 16 -24.73 -4.10 7.38
N PHE A 17 -24.68 -3.44 8.55
CA PHE A 17 -23.85 -2.24 8.76
C PHE A 17 -22.41 -2.52 9.20
N ILE A 18 -21.99 -3.78 9.39
CA ILE A 18 -20.56 -4.15 9.51
C ILE A 18 -19.99 -4.58 8.14
N SER A 19 -20.83 -4.68 7.10
CA SER A 19 -20.39 -5.00 5.74
C SER A 19 -20.57 -3.79 4.81
N THR A 20 -19.84 -2.70 5.02
CA THR A 20 -19.53 -1.74 3.93
C THR A 20 -18.55 -0.68 4.42
N ASN A 21 -17.28 -1.07 4.53
CA ASN A 21 -16.17 -0.23 4.11
C ASN A 21 -14.99 -1.14 3.74
N LEU A 22 -15.22 -2.10 2.83
CA LEU A 22 -14.15 -2.57 1.93
C LEU A 22 -13.83 -1.44 0.92
N ASN A 23 -13.74 -0.20 1.38
CA ASN A 23 -13.06 0.83 0.64
C ASN A 23 -11.61 0.37 0.60
N ALA A 24 -11.13 0.13 -0.61
CA ALA A 24 -9.78 -0.29 -0.88
C ALA A 24 -8.81 0.66 -0.16
N GLN A 25 -8.32 0.24 1.01
CA GLN A 25 -7.57 1.12 1.87
C GLN A 25 -6.22 1.41 1.21
N HIS A 26 -5.97 2.69 0.92
CA HIS A 26 -4.70 3.14 0.35
C HIS A 26 -3.55 2.77 1.31
N GLN A 27 -2.38 2.39 0.81
CA GLN A 27 -1.25 1.99 1.66
C GLN A 27 -0.88 3.07 2.68
N PHE A 28 -0.92 4.34 2.26
CA PHE A 28 -0.76 5.49 3.15
C PHE A 28 -1.60 5.38 4.42
N ASP A 29 -2.86 4.94 4.34
CA ASP A 29 -3.75 4.83 5.49
C ASP A 29 -3.39 3.67 6.43
N ARG A 30 -2.65 2.67 5.93
CA ARG A 30 -2.19 1.50 6.71
C ARG A 30 -0.89 1.77 7.47
N VAL A 31 -0.06 2.69 6.98
CA VAL A 31 1.22 3.05 7.64
C VAL A 31 0.93 3.64 9.02
N GLY A 32 1.39 2.98 10.07
CA GLY A 32 1.15 3.37 11.46
C GLY A 32 2.36 3.99 12.14
N LEU A 33 2.17 4.44 13.39
CA LEU A 33 3.25 4.95 14.24
C LEU A 33 4.40 3.94 14.40
N GLY A 34 4.09 2.64 14.51
CA GLY A 34 5.11 1.58 14.62
C GLY A 34 5.97 1.40 13.36
N ASP A 35 5.41 1.67 12.17
CA ASP A 35 6.21 1.69 10.93
C ASP A 35 7.17 2.88 10.91
N ILE A 36 6.72 4.02 11.42
CA ILE A 36 7.52 5.26 11.45
C ILE A 36 8.63 5.18 12.50
N SER A 37 8.33 4.69 13.70
CA SER A 37 9.30 4.60 14.80
C SER A 37 10.39 3.56 14.56
N SER A 38 10.15 2.57 13.71
CA SER A 38 11.14 1.57 13.29
C SER A 38 11.92 1.96 12.03
N ALA A 39 11.60 3.11 11.41
CA ALA A 39 12.26 3.57 10.21
C ALA A 39 13.59 4.26 10.52
N ASN A 40 14.56 4.09 9.61
CA ASN A 40 15.83 4.82 9.66
C ASN A 40 15.67 6.24 9.11
N LEU A 41 15.08 7.14 9.91
CA LEU A 41 14.91 8.54 9.56
C LEU A 41 16.27 9.27 9.51
N SER A 42 16.43 10.17 8.54
CA SER A 42 17.68 10.91 8.31
C SER A 42 17.41 12.39 8.04
N SER A 43 18.38 13.24 8.36
CA SER A 43 18.42 14.65 7.94
C SER A 43 19.01 14.86 6.54
N ALA A 44 19.41 13.78 5.85
CA ALA A 44 19.89 13.85 4.49
C ALA A 44 18.79 14.29 3.52
N ARG A 45 19.14 15.14 2.55
CA ARG A 45 18.23 15.55 1.49
C ARG A 45 17.79 14.35 0.65
N ILE A 46 16.52 14.32 0.25
CA ILE A 46 15.96 13.29 -0.64
C ILE A 46 15.83 13.90 -2.03
N ALA A 47 16.47 13.26 -3.02
CA ALA A 47 16.37 13.69 -4.42
C ALA A 47 14.91 13.62 -4.89
N GLY A 48 14.47 14.66 -5.61
CA GLY A 48 13.12 14.74 -6.17
C GLY A 48 12.77 13.59 -7.12
N THR A 49 13.77 13.00 -7.78
CA THR A 49 13.60 11.79 -8.61
C THR A 49 13.16 10.56 -7.81
N ASN A 50 13.35 10.56 -6.49
CA ASN A 50 12.87 9.52 -5.59
C ASN A 50 11.48 9.83 -5.01
N LEU A 51 10.84 10.92 -5.46
CA LEU A 51 9.52 11.37 -5.02
C LEU A 51 8.49 11.38 -6.17
N PRO A 52 8.39 10.35 -7.03
CA PRO A 52 7.27 10.28 -7.96
C PRO A 52 5.94 10.19 -7.19
N VAL A 53 4.83 10.41 -7.91
CA VAL A 53 3.48 10.27 -7.37
C VAL A 53 3.31 8.91 -6.70
N ASP A 54 2.52 8.89 -5.63
CA ASP A 54 2.28 7.76 -4.72
C ASP A 54 3.44 7.36 -3.81
N THR A 55 4.56 8.07 -3.85
CA THR A 55 5.63 7.88 -2.85
C THR A 55 5.13 8.26 -1.46
N ILE A 56 5.30 7.36 -0.49
CA ILE A 56 5.06 7.63 0.92
C ILE A 56 6.40 7.91 1.60
N LEU A 57 6.45 9.01 2.35
CA LEU A 57 7.54 9.33 3.26
C LEU A 57 7.07 9.20 4.70
N LEU A 58 8.00 8.78 5.54
CA LEU A 58 7.89 8.77 6.99
C LEU A 58 8.73 9.93 7.51
N TYR A 59 8.28 10.60 8.57
CA TYR A 59 9.02 11.72 9.13
C TYR A 59 8.90 11.80 10.64
N ARG A 60 9.86 12.53 11.22
CA ARG A 60 9.77 13.15 12.53
C ARG A 60 9.96 14.64 12.36
N THR A 61 9.01 15.43 12.85
CA THR A 61 9.05 16.89 12.78
C THR A 61 10.14 17.46 13.68
N ASN A 62 10.49 18.73 13.51
CA ASN A 62 11.40 19.46 14.38
C ASN A 62 10.90 19.55 15.83
N GLU A 63 9.58 19.50 16.06
CA GLU A 63 8.97 19.41 17.39
C GLU A 63 8.91 17.96 17.94
N GLY A 64 9.46 17.00 17.18
CA GLY A 64 9.62 15.63 17.61
C GLY A 64 8.41 14.73 17.39
N ARG A 65 7.37 15.19 16.68
CA ARG A 65 6.18 14.39 16.36
C ARG A 65 6.45 13.50 15.15
N PHE A 66 5.94 12.28 15.18
CA PHE A 66 6.04 11.37 14.04
C PHE A 66 4.90 11.60 13.07
N GLY A 67 5.14 11.34 11.78
CA GLY A 67 4.10 11.42 10.78
C GLY A 67 4.48 10.74 9.48
N LYS A 68 3.54 10.83 8.53
CA LYS A 68 3.66 10.30 7.18
C LYS A 68 3.11 11.31 6.19
N LEU A 69 3.70 11.36 5.00
CA LEU A 69 3.18 12.13 3.88
C LEU A 69 3.17 11.28 2.60
N LEU A 70 2.24 11.58 1.70
CA LEU A 70 2.05 10.95 0.40
C LEU A 70 2.18 12.03 -0.67
N VAL A 71 3.04 11.78 -1.65
CA VAL A 71 3.20 12.65 -2.82
C VAL A 71 1.99 12.49 -3.73
N ARG A 72 1.16 13.54 -3.84
CA ARG A 72 0.02 13.61 -4.77
C ARG A 72 0.44 14.11 -6.14
N SER A 73 1.35 15.08 -6.17
CA SER A 73 1.90 15.65 -7.40
C SER A 73 3.33 16.12 -7.15
N TYR A 74 4.18 15.94 -8.16
CA TYR A 74 5.60 16.27 -8.15
C TYR A 74 5.93 17.18 -9.35
N GLY A 75 6.67 18.25 -9.09
CA GLY A 75 7.11 19.19 -10.12
C GLY A 75 7.75 20.42 -9.52
N ARG A 76 7.53 21.59 -10.13
CA ARG A 76 7.90 22.88 -9.53
C ARG A 76 7.31 23.01 -8.13
N ASP A 77 6.04 22.69 -8.00
CA ASP A 77 5.34 22.63 -6.72
C ASP A 77 5.15 21.17 -6.33
N LEU A 78 5.19 20.90 -5.03
CA LEU A 78 4.96 19.59 -4.43
C LEU A 78 3.58 19.59 -3.77
N THR A 79 2.70 18.68 -4.19
CA THR A 79 1.38 18.53 -3.55
C THR A 79 1.37 17.28 -2.69
N LEU A 80 0.94 17.41 -1.44
CA LEU A 80 1.01 16.37 -0.43
C LEU A 80 -0.35 16.09 0.23
N ARG A 81 -0.53 14.83 0.60
CA ARG A 81 -1.39 14.44 1.73
C ARG A 81 -0.49 14.16 2.93
N TRP A 82 -0.83 14.61 4.13
CA TRP A 82 -0.01 14.35 5.31
C TRP A 82 -0.87 13.97 6.52
N PHE A 83 -0.22 13.30 7.46
CA PHE A 83 -0.79 12.94 8.75
C PHE A 83 0.31 12.95 9.80
N THR A 84 0.14 13.80 10.82
CA THR A 84 1.02 13.92 11.97
C THR A 84 0.35 13.28 13.19
N PHE A 85 1.08 12.43 13.89
CA PHE A 85 0.61 11.75 15.09
C PHE A 85 0.88 12.57 16.35
N ASN A 86 -0.06 12.49 17.30
CA ASN A 86 0.19 12.81 18.69
C ASN A 86 1.04 11.71 19.35
N VAL A 87 1.61 12.02 20.51
CA VAL A 87 2.40 11.05 21.31
C VAL A 87 1.60 9.78 21.65
N ASN A 88 0.29 9.90 21.82
CA ASN A 88 -0.61 8.77 22.08
C ASN A 88 -1.00 7.95 20.83
N GLY A 89 -0.42 8.26 19.66
CA GLY A 89 -0.76 7.63 18.38
C GLY A 89 -2.08 8.11 17.76
N GLY A 90 -2.78 9.06 18.38
CA GLY A 90 -3.92 9.75 17.78
C GLY A 90 -3.50 10.77 16.73
N ARG A 91 -4.47 11.40 16.07
CA ARG A 91 -4.22 12.49 15.12
C ARG A 91 -3.79 13.76 15.86
N TYR A 92 -2.67 14.35 15.46
CA TYR A 92 -2.30 15.73 15.80
C TYR A 92 -2.81 16.69 14.73
N SER A 93 -2.31 16.55 13.50
CA SER A 93 -2.74 17.32 12.33
C SER A 93 -2.80 16.42 11.10
N MET A 94 -3.59 16.80 10.10
CA MET A 94 -3.65 16.11 8.82
C MET A 94 -4.24 17.02 7.76
N GLY A 95 -4.03 16.65 6.51
CA GLY A 95 -4.78 17.21 5.40
C GLY A 95 -4.44 16.53 4.08
N ASP A 96 -5.13 16.97 3.05
CA ASP A 96 -4.95 16.50 1.67
C ASP A 96 -4.86 17.72 0.76
N ASN A 97 -4.04 17.65 -0.28
CA ASN A 97 -3.76 18.73 -1.22
C ASN A 97 -3.01 19.95 -0.64
N LEU A 98 -2.11 19.74 0.33
CA LEU A 98 -1.17 20.81 0.72
C LEU A 98 -0.16 21.03 -0.39
N VAL A 99 -0.10 22.25 -0.91
CA VAL A 99 0.83 22.67 -1.96
C VAL A 99 2.02 23.38 -1.33
N ILE A 100 3.23 22.92 -1.66
CA ILE A 100 4.50 23.54 -1.31
C ILE A 100 5.16 23.99 -2.60
N ARG A 101 5.25 25.31 -2.77
CA ARG A 101 5.84 25.97 -3.92
C ARG A 101 7.33 25.70 -4.00
N GLY A 102 7.85 25.73 -5.22
CA GLY A 102 9.28 25.66 -5.44
C GLY A 102 10.06 26.68 -4.62
N THR A 103 11.05 26.21 -3.85
CA THR A 103 11.90 26.99 -2.94
C THR A 103 11.21 27.49 -1.67
N TYR A 104 10.02 26.95 -1.32
CA TYR A 104 9.35 27.25 -0.06
C TYR A 104 9.55 26.14 0.97
N SER A 105 9.45 26.50 2.25
CA SER A 105 9.55 25.57 3.37
C SER A 105 8.18 25.30 3.97
N CYS A 106 8.02 24.13 4.59
CA CYS A 106 6.76 23.64 5.12
C CYS A 106 6.93 23.12 6.54
N ASP A 107 5.96 23.44 7.39
CA ASP A 107 5.77 22.86 8.71
C ASP A 107 4.62 21.86 8.62
N LEU A 108 4.90 20.59 8.92
CA LEU A 108 3.96 19.46 8.87
C LEU A 108 3.14 19.33 10.16
N ASP A 109 3.58 19.95 11.25
CA ASP A 109 2.79 20.09 12.47
C ASP A 109 1.59 20.99 12.20
N SER A 110 1.79 22.17 11.60
CA SER A 110 0.70 23.07 11.23
C SER A 110 0.12 22.84 9.84
N GLY A 111 0.81 22.09 8.98
CA GLY A 111 0.33 21.70 7.65
C GLY A 111 0.26 22.85 6.65
N LYS A 112 1.27 23.72 6.65
CA LYS A 112 1.32 24.91 5.79
C LYS A 112 2.76 25.31 5.46
N GLU A 113 2.91 26.09 4.41
CA GLU A 113 4.17 26.78 4.15
C GLU A 113 4.49 27.79 5.26
N THR A 114 5.75 27.85 5.65
CA THR A 114 6.25 28.77 6.67
C THR A 114 7.75 28.99 6.52
N GLN A 115 8.24 30.11 7.03
CA GLN A 115 9.67 30.38 7.15
C GLN A 115 10.22 30.02 8.55
N THR A 116 9.34 29.94 9.56
CA THR A 116 9.69 29.60 10.94
C THR A 116 9.23 28.20 11.29
N SER A 117 10.05 27.45 12.03
CA SER A 117 9.73 26.08 12.48
C SER A 117 9.40 25.11 11.33
N SER A 118 9.98 25.32 10.15
CA SER A 118 9.76 24.40 9.03
C SER A 118 10.45 23.05 9.25
N ASP A 119 9.80 21.98 8.79
CA ASP A 119 10.33 20.62 8.80
C ASP A 119 11.14 20.29 7.55
N PHE A 120 10.78 20.89 6.42
CA PHE A 120 11.56 20.73 5.20
C PHE A 120 11.47 21.95 4.30
N TRP A 121 12.46 22.07 3.43
CA TRP A 121 12.53 23.00 2.32
C TRP A 121 12.35 22.23 1.02
N TRP A 122 11.37 22.62 0.20
CA TRP A 122 11.23 22.11 -1.16
C TRP A 122 12.17 22.84 -2.10
N GLN A 123 13.43 22.41 -2.09
CA GLN A 123 14.52 23.07 -2.78
C GLN A 123 14.44 22.86 -4.30
N GLN A 124 14.26 23.94 -5.06
CA GLN A 124 14.47 23.93 -6.51
C GLN A 124 15.88 24.41 -6.82
N VAL A 125 16.75 23.50 -7.26
CA VAL A 125 18.12 23.86 -7.68
C VAL A 125 18.11 24.32 -9.14
N SER A 126 17.30 23.65 -9.97
CA SER A 126 17.09 24.02 -11.37
C SER A 126 15.67 23.67 -11.82
N ALA A 127 15.38 23.81 -13.12
CA ALA A 127 14.10 23.42 -13.70
C ALA A 127 13.80 21.91 -13.59
N THR A 128 14.81 21.06 -13.32
CA THR A 128 14.67 19.61 -13.23
C THR A 128 15.27 19.01 -11.96
N GLU A 129 16.21 19.70 -11.31
CA GLU A 129 16.88 19.26 -10.10
C GLU A 129 16.21 19.82 -8.84
N ARG A 130 15.75 18.93 -7.97
CA ARG A 130 14.93 19.25 -6.80
C ARG A 130 15.26 18.35 -5.63
N TYR A 131 15.03 18.86 -4.43
CA TYR A 131 15.23 18.10 -3.20
C TYR A 131 14.16 18.41 -2.16
N LEU A 132 13.74 17.38 -1.42
CA LEU A 132 13.18 17.57 -0.09
C LEU A 132 14.37 17.65 0.86
N THR A 133 14.61 18.83 1.41
CA THR A 133 15.74 19.08 2.30
C THR A 133 15.21 19.25 3.73
N PRO A 134 15.46 18.30 4.64
CA PRO A 134 15.03 18.45 6.03
C PRO A 134 15.57 19.74 6.68
N GLN A 135 14.81 20.34 7.57
CA GLN A 135 15.10 21.61 8.24
C GLN A 135 14.92 21.47 9.75
N ASN A 136 15.61 22.31 10.53
CA ASN A 136 15.39 22.48 11.97
C ASN A 136 15.41 21.20 12.82
N GLY A 137 16.14 20.16 12.39
CA GLY A 137 16.23 18.88 13.11
C GLY A 137 15.14 17.87 12.74
N ALA A 138 14.23 18.20 11.83
CA ALA A 138 13.33 17.22 11.25
C ALA A 138 14.10 16.15 10.46
N THR A 139 13.52 14.95 10.36
CA THR A 139 14.14 13.79 9.70
C THR A 139 13.12 12.99 8.91
N PHE A 140 13.55 12.38 7.82
CA PHE A 140 12.69 11.73 6.82
C PHE A 140 13.26 10.37 6.39
N ALA A 141 12.38 9.49 5.92
CA ALA A 141 12.73 8.28 5.19
C ALA A 141 11.68 7.95 4.13
N LEU A 142 12.09 7.26 3.06
CA LEU A 142 11.16 6.65 2.11
C LEU A 142 10.51 5.41 2.74
N TYR A 143 9.21 5.22 2.54
CA TYR A 143 8.53 3.98 2.90
C TYR A 143 8.80 2.91 1.82
N THR A 144 9.55 1.87 2.19
CA THR A 144 10.07 0.86 1.25
C THR A 144 9.35 -0.48 1.29
N LYS A 145 8.35 -0.66 2.17
CA LYS A 145 7.62 -1.92 2.26
C LYS A 145 6.57 -2.01 1.15
N CYS A 146 6.54 -3.13 0.43
CA CYS A 146 5.40 -3.49 -0.41
C CYS A 146 4.30 -4.18 0.41
N GLY A 147 3.11 -4.32 -0.16
CA GLY A 147 2.04 -5.07 0.48
C GLY A 147 0.96 -5.53 -0.48
N VAL A 148 0.54 -6.79 -0.36
CA VAL A 148 -0.73 -7.25 -0.90
C VAL A 148 -1.84 -6.80 0.06
N GLN A 149 -2.89 -6.20 -0.50
CA GLN A 149 -4.01 -5.64 0.27
C GLN A 149 -5.29 -6.46 0.08
N GLY A 150 -5.42 -7.17 -1.04
CA GLY A 150 -6.54 -8.09 -1.25
C GLY A 150 -6.52 -8.74 -2.62
N ILE A 151 -7.39 -9.74 -2.79
CA ILE A 151 -7.67 -10.37 -4.08
C ILE A 151 -9.17 -10.41 -4.34
N LYS A 152 -9.55 -10.37 -5.61
CA LYS A 152 -10.92 -10.55 -6.08
C LYS A 152 -10.95 -11.62 -7.17
N ARG A 153 -11.70 -12.70 -6.96
CA ARG A 153 -11.92 -13.72 -7.99
C ARG A 153 -12.72 -13.13 -9.13
N ILE A 154 -12.21 -13.25 -10.35
CA ILE A 154 -12.91 -12.84 -11.58
C ILE A 154 -13.25 -14.01 -12.50
N TYR A 155 -12.62 -15.17 -12.26
CA TYR A 155 -13.01 -16.44 -12.86
C TYR A 155 -12.72 -17.59 -11.90
N THR A 156 -13.61 -18.57 -11.87
CA THR A 156 -13.46 -19.77 -11.04
C THR A 156 -14.05 -20.97 -11.75
N SER A 157 -13.29 -22.05 -11.79
CA SER A 157 -13.68 -23.37 -12.25
C SER A 157 -13.03 -24.42 -11.36
N GLY A 158 -13.35 -25.71 -11.57
CA GLY A 158 -12.71 -26.79 -10.80
C GLY A 158 -11.19 -26.78 -10.94
N SER A 159 -10.64 -26.51 -12.12
CA SER A 159 -9.19 -26.60 -12.34
C SER A 159 -8.50 -25.25 -12.39
N LYS A 160 -9.20 -24.11 -12.42
CA LYS A 160 -8.57 -22.81 -12.65
C LYS A 160 -9.28 -21.68 -11.94
N VAL A 161 -8.49 -20.79 -11.36
CA VAL A 161 -8.93 -19.50 -10.84
C VAL A 161 -8.13 -18.36 -11.48
N ARG A 162 -8.79 -17.22 -11.62
CA ARG A 162 -8.17 -15.96 -12.05
C ARG A 162 -8.55 -14.88 -11.04
N CYS A 163 -7.55 -14.18 -10.53
CA CYS A 163 -7.73 -13.22 -9.44
C CYS A 163 -7.18 -11.85 -9.85
N GLN A 164 -7.99 -10.80 -9.70
CA GLN A 164 -7.48 -9.44 -9.60
C GLN A 164 -6.80 -9.26 -8.25
N VAL A 165 -5.78 -8.41 -8.19
CA VAL A 165 -5.03 -8.10 -6.97
C VAL A 165 -5.03 -6.60 -6.71
N GLN A 166 -5.24 -6.25 -5.44
CA GLN A 166 -5.01 -4.91 -4.91
C GLN A 166 -3.70 -4.93 -4.11
N TYR A 167 -2.80 -3.98 -4.38
CA TYR A 167 -1.46 -3.97 -3.79
C TYR A 167 -0.84 -2.58 -3.75
N TYR A 168 0.29 -2.48 -3.05
CA TYR A 168 1.21 -1.36 -3.12
C TYR A 168 2.64 -1.86 -3.29
N ILE A 169 3.36 -1.26 -4.23
CA ILE A 169 4.82 -1.39 -4.37
C ILE A 169 5.37 0.03 -4.36
N PRO A 170 6.40 0.36 -3.54
CA PRO A 170 7.00 1.69 -3.55
C PRO A 170 7.36 2.12 -4.98
N PRO A 171 6.93 3.30 -5.45
CA PRO A 171 7.31 3.81 -6.77
C PRO A 171 8.81 3.86 -7.01
N SER A 172 9.59 4.09 -5.95
CA SER A 172 11.06 4.10 -5.97
C SER A 172 11.71 2.72 -5.96
N HIS A 173 10.95 1.62 -5.89
CA HIS A 173 11.52 0.27 -5.95
C HIS A 173 12.24 0.10 -7.30
N PRO A 174 13.51 -0.32 -7.36
CA PRO A 174 14.30 -0.20 -8.59
C PRO A 174 13.93 -1.26 -9.64
N ASN A 175 13.58 -2.46 -9.22
CA ASN A 175 13.45 -3.61 -10.11
C ASN A 175 12.01 -3.89 -10.55
N ALA A 176 11.87 -4.73 -11.57
CA ALA A 176 10.59 -5.28 -12.00
C ALA A 176 10.04 -6.25 -10.95
N CYS A 177 8.78 -6.08 -10.58
CA CYS A 177 8.10 -6.95 -9.63
C CYS A 177 7.00 -7.74 -10.32
N PHE A 178 6.74 -8.94 -9.81
CA PHE A 178 5.71 -9.84 -10.30
C PHE A 178 4.81 -10.25 -9.15
N ILE A 179 3.57 -10.60 -9.47
CA ILE A 179 2.60 -11.05 -8.47
C ILE A 179 2.13 -12.45 -8.82
N SER A 180 2.30 -13.39 -7.90
CA SER A 180 1.81 -14.77 -8.04
C SER A 180 1.16 -15.21 -6.74
N ALA A 181 0.88 -16.50 -6.64
CA ALA A 181 0.43 -17.09 -5.40
C ALA A 181 1.06 -18.47 -5.18
N TYR A 182 0.98 -18.94 -3.94
CA TYR A 182 1.20 -20.32 -3.55
C TYR A 182 -0.08 -20.87 -2.94
N ILE A 183 -0.46 -22.08 -3.37
CA ILE A 183 -1.62 -22.78 -2.85
C ILE A 183 -1.14 -24.05 -2.10
N PRO A 184 -1.48 -24.19 -0.80
CA PRO A 184 -2.25 -23.25 0.02
C PRO A 184 -1.39 -22.07 0.53
N ASN A 185 -0.07 -22.25 0.62
CA ASN A 185 0.93 -21.24 0.98
C ASN A 185 2.33 -21.73 0.58
N ARG A 186 3.34 -20.88 0.71
CA ARG A 186 4.74 -21.19 0.33
C ARG A 186 5.30 -22.37 1.10
N ALA A 187 5.04 -22.45 2.40
CA ALA A 187 5.58 -23.50 3.26
C ALA A 187 5.00 -24.89 2.93
N ASN A 188 3.79 -24.95 2.35
CA ASN A 188 3.07 -26.18 2.06
C ASN A 188 2.66 -26.29 0.59
N GLN A 189 3.39 -25.61 -0.32
CA GLN A 189 3.00 -25.49 -1.71
C GLN A 189 2.82 -26.87 -2.37
N SER A 190 1.71 -27.05 -3.08
CA SER A 190 1.49 -28.28 -3.84
C SER A 190 2.13 -28.16 -5.23
N SER A 191 2.86 -29.20 -5.64
CA SER A 191 3.42 -29.32 -7.00
C SER A 191 2.36 -29.51 -8.08
N HIS A 192 1.10 -29.73 -7.70
CA HIS A 192 -0.02 -29.86 -8.62
C HIS A 192 -0.57 -28.53 -9.12
N PHE A 193 0.07 -27.40 -8.80
CA PHE A 193 -0.35 -26.10 -9.30
C PHE A 193 0.63 -25.52 -10.31
N ARG A 194 0.07 -24.99 -11.40
CA ARG A 194 0.73 -24.10 -12.33
C ARG A 194 0.24 -22.68 -12.08
N TYR A 195 1.15 -21.72 -12.11
CA TYR A 195 0.85 -20.31 -11.88
C TYR A 195 1.18 -19.49 -13.12
N ASN A 196 0.31 -18.52 -13.43
CA ASN A 196 0.57 -17.50 -14.42
C ASN A 196 0.62 -16.15 -13.69
N PRO A 197 1.83 -15.62 -13.40
CA PRO A 197 1.97 -14.41 -12.60
C PRO A 197 1.47 -13.16 -13.33
N ALA A 198 1.10 -12.14 -12.56
CA ALA A 198 0.91 -10.80 -13.07
C ALA A 198 2.27 -10.12 -13.31
N GLY A 199 2.34 -9.31 -14.37
CA GLY A 199 3.54 -8.60 -14.80
C GLY A 199 4.25 -9.29 -15.97
N ARG A 200 5.01 -8.53 -16.75
CA ARG A 200 5.80 -9.06 -17.88
C ARG A 200 7.17 -8.41 -17.91
N GLU A 201 8.21 -9.22 -18.13
CA GLU A 201 9.56 -8.70 -18.37
C GLU A 201 9.55 -7.74 -19.58
N PRO A 202 10.36 -6.66 -19.57
CA PRO A 202 11.29 -6.27 -18.51
C PRO A 202 10.68 -5.43 -17.38
N ASN A 203 9.38 -5.15 -17.43
CA ASN A 203 8.76 -4.08 -16.61
C ASN A 203 8.08 -4.58 -15.33
N GLY A 204 7.61 -5.83 -15.31
CA GLY A 204 6.82 -6.37 -14.21
C GLY A 204 5.40 -5.79 -14.16
N VAL A 205 4.83 -5.67 -12.97
CA VAL A 205 3.59 -4.93 -12.69
C VAL A 205 3.87 -3.44 -12.44
N PRO A 206 2.92 -2.54 -12.71
CA PRO A 206 3.04 -1.14 -12.33
C PRO A 206 3.28 -0.94 -10.82
N LYS A 207 4.02 0.12 -10.47
CA LYS A 207 4.38 0.50 -9.09
C LYS A 207 3.47 1.64 -8.60
N GLY A 208 3.40 1.83 -7.29
CA GLY A 208 2.45 2.72 -6.63
C GLY A 208 1.28 1.95 -6.03
N GLN A 209 0.20 2.67 -5.74
CA GLN A 209 -1.03 2.05 -5.24
C GLN A 209 -1.85 1.54 -6.42
N HIS A 210 -2.26 0.27 -6.36
CA HIS A 210 -3.11 -0.35 -7.38
C HIS A 210 -4.35 -0.99 -6.78
N TYR A 211 -5.45 -0.86 -7.51
CA TYR A 211 -6.79 -1.27 -7.10
C TYR A 211 -7.37 -2.33 -8.05
N PHE A 212 -8.43 -3.03 -7.62
CA PHE A 212 -9.07 -4.04 -8.46
C PHE A 212 -9.48 -3.54 -9.87
N PRO A 213 -9.96 -2.29 -10.06
CA PRO A 213 -10.27 -1.75 -11.38
C PRO A 213 -9.07 -1.69 -12.35
N ASP A 214 -7.83 -1.67 -11.85
CA ASP A 214 -6.61 -1.64 -12.69
C ASP A 214 -6.38 -2.96 -13.41
N ASN A 215 -7.16 -4.00 -13.06
CA ASN A 215 -7.18 -5.29 -13.74
C ASN A 215 -5.82 -5.99 -13.80
N ILE A 216 -4.99 -5.79 -12.77
CA ILE A 216 -3.77 -6.57 -12.55
C ILE A 216 -4.17 -7.94 -12.03
N VAL A 217 -3.76 -8.99 -12.76
CA VAL A 217 -4.33 -10.33 -12.61
C VAL A 217 -3.26 -11.40 -12.64
N PHE A 218 -3.37 -12.38 -11.75
CA PHE A 218 -2.65 -13.64 -11.80
C PHE A 218 -3.63 -14.82 -11.91
N GLU A 219 -3.12 -15.98 -12.33
CA GLU A 219 -3.90 -17.22 -12.43
C GLU A 219 -3.21 -18.36 -11.68
N ALA A 220 -4.02 -19.27 -11.16
CA ALA A 220 -3.58 -20.55 -10.66
C ALA A 220 -4.43 -21.66 -11.27
N GLU A 221 -3.77 -22.74 -11.68
CA GLU A 221 -4.38 -23.88 -12.33
C GLU A 221 -3.94 -25.18 -11.65
N TYR A 222 -4.92 -26.02 -11.33
CA TYR A 222 -4.74 -27.32 -10.72
C TYR A 222 -4.59 -28.40 -11.78
N LEU A 223 -3.51 -29.16 -11.67
CA LEU A 223 -3.07 -30.22 -12.57
C LEU A 223 -3.15 -31.62 -11.92
N GLY A 224 -3.58 -31.71 -10.66
CA GLY A 224 -3.65 -32.98 -9.94
C GLY A 224 -4.87 -33.82 -10.34
N SER A 225 -4.76 -35.13 -10.26
CA SER A 225 -5.83 -36.06 -10.65
C SER A 225 -6.89 -36.29 -9.57
N GLN A 226 -6.60 -35.97 -8.31
CA GLN A 226 -7.51 -36.13 -7.17
C GLN A 226 -8.11 -34.78 -6.76
N PRO A 227 -9.34 -34.73 -6.24
CA PRO A 227 -9.86 -33.49 -5.67
C PRO A 227 -8.97 -32.96 -4.54
N TYR A 228 -8.70 -31.66 -4.54
CA TYR A 228 -7.92 -30.99 -3.51
C TYR A 228 -8.69 -29.77 -3.00
N THR A 229 -8.72 -29.50 -1.70
CA THR A 229 -9.41 -28.31 -1.17
C THR A 229 -8.41 -27.43 -0.43
N SER A 230 -8.36 -26.16 -0.80
CA SER A 230 -7.53 -25.15 -0.12
C SER A 230 -8.41 -24.14 0.62
N SER A 231 -8.11 -23.94 1.90
CA SER A 231 -8.71 -22.90 2.76
C SER A 231 -7.89 -21.61 2.81
N MET A 232 -6.68 -21.63 2.24
CA MET A 232 -5.80 -20.46 2.17
C MET A 232 -5.13 -20.36 0.80
N ILE A 233 -4.73 -19.14 0.46
CA ILE A 233 -3.84 -18.80 -0.64
C ILE A 233 -2.85 -17.76 -0.14
N GLU A 234 -1.56 -17.96 -0.37
CA GLU A 234 -0.55 -16.93 -0.09
C GLU A 234 -0.23 -16.18 -1.39
N VAL A 235 -0.61 -14.91 -1.45
CA VAL A 235 -0.30 -14.05 -2.59
C VAL A 235 1.01 -13.35 -2.33
N VAL A 236 1.91 -13.36 -3.32
CA VAL A 236 3.29 -12.90 -3.17
C VAL A 236 3.64 -11.87 -4.22
N ILE A 237 4.34 -10.83 -3.79
CA ILE A 237 5.08 -9.92 -4.67
C ILE A 237 6.53 -10.37 -4.62
N TYR A 238 7.13 -10.62 -5.77
CA TYR A 238 8.50 -11.14 -5.87
C TYR A 238 9.29 -10.46 -6.98
N GLU A 239 10.60 -10.55 -6.86
CA GLU A 239 11.59 -9.99 -7.78
C GLU A 239 12.71 -11.01 -7.97
N LYS A 240 13.08 -11.35 -9.22
CA LYS A 240 14.17 -12.29 -9.53
C LYS A 240 14.13 -13.61 -8.71
N GLY A 241 12.91 -14.11 -8.45
CA GLY A 241 12.67 -15.31 -7.65
C GLY A 241 12.72 -15.13 -6.13
N GLN A 242 12.96 -13.92 -5.63
CA GLN A 242 12.94 -13.58 -4.21
C GLN A 242 11.63 -12.90 -3.82
N ASN A 243 10.97 -13.40 -2.77
CA ASN A 243 9.75 -12.80 -2.26
C ASN A 243 10.06 -11.50 -1.50
N LEU A 244 9.41 -10.41 -1.90
CA LEU A 244 9.53 -9.10 -1.26
C LEU A 244 8.52 -8.95 -0.11
N CYS A 245 7.27 -9.32 -0.37
CA CYS A 245 6.20 -9.34 0.62
C CYS A 245 5.12 -10.34 0.21
N SER A 246 4.36 -10.83 1.19
CA SER A 246 3.24 -11.73 0.95
C SER A 246 2.07 -11.45 1.88
N SER A 247 0.91 -11.99 1.52
CA SER A 247 -0.27 -12.01 2.38
C SER A 247 -0.95 -13.37 2.27
N ILE A 248 -1.20 -14.00 3.41
CA ILE A 248 -2.03 -15.19 3.49
C ILE A 248 -3.48 -14.74 3.57
N ILE A 249 -4.27 -15.18 2.61
CA ILE A 249 -5.67 -14.82 2.47
C ILE A 249 -6.49 -16.09 2.69
N ASN A 250 -7.37 -16.02 3.68
CA ASN A 250 -8.38 -17.06 3.87
C ASN A 250 -9.33 -17.05 2.67
N TRP A 251 -9.55 -18.22 2.10
CA TRP A 251 -10.47 -18.42 0.98
C TRP A 251 -11.07 -19.82 1.06
N GLY A 252 -11.86 -20.22 0.08
CA GLY A 252 -12.31 -21.60 -0.05
C GLY A 252 -12.40 -21.98 -1.51
N GLN A 253 -11.62 -22.98 -1.93
CA GLN A 253 -11.65 -23.50 -3.30
C GLN A 253 -11.44 -25.01 -3.28
N THR A 254 -12.38 -25.74 -3.88
CA THR A 254 -12.20 -27.15 -4.22
C THR A 254 -11.76 -27.25 -5.66
N TRP A 255 -10.64 -27.93 -5.84
CA TRP A 255 -9.93 -28.13 -7.09
C TRP A 255 -10.19 -29.52 -7.62
N LYS A 256 -10.45 -29.62 -8.93
CA LYS A 256 -10.61 -30.87 -9.66
C LYS A 256 -10.26 -30.65 -11.12
N THR A 257 -9.64 -31.63 -11.76
CA THR A 257 -9.48 -31.61 -13.22
C THR A 257 -10.84 -31.58 -13.91
N LYS A 258 -10.85 -31.06 -15.15
CA LYS A 258 -12.02 -31.15 -16.02
C LYS A 258 -12.36 -32.61 -16.30
#